data_AF-A0A661BW44-F1
#
_entry.id   AF-A0A661BW44-F1
#
_cell.length_a   1.000
_cell.length_b   1.000
_cell.length_c   1.000
_cell.angle_alpha   90.00
_cell.angle_beta   90.00
_cell.angle_gamma   90.00
#
_symmetry.space_group_name_H-M   'P 1'
#
loop_
_entity.id
_entity.type
_entity.pdbx_description
1 polymer ?
#
loop_
_entity_poly.entity_id
_entity_poly.type
_entity_poly.pdbx_seq_one_letter_code
_entity_poly.pdbx_strand_id
1 'polypeptide(L)'
;PRAGIDSEAYEKAVDVWCSDDRKQAMTDAKNGLEVNAKHCDSPVAQQYQLGRQLGVNGTPSLFLADGTMLPGYVPPKKLKRVLDQRAAEK
;
A
#
# COMPACT_ATOMS: atom_id res chain seq x y z
N PRO A 1 -3.76 6.60 -2.46
CA PRO A 1 -3.87 7.78 -1.56
C PRO A 1 -5.32 8.01 -1.11
N ARG A 2 -5.58 8.12 0.20
CA ARG A 2 -6.97 8.24 0.72
C ARG A 2 -7.67 9.52 0.26
N ALA A 3 -6.92 10.61 0.12
CA ALA A 3 -7.43 11.91 -0.29
C ALA A 3 -7.66 12.05 -1.81
N GLY A 4 -7.50 10.98 -2.59
CA GLY A 4 -7.64 11.01 -4.06
C GLY A 4 -6.32 11.20 -4.80
N ILE A 5 -6.39 11.25 -6.13
CA ILE A 5 -5.22 11.37 -7.01
C ILE A 5 -4.68 12.80 -7.10
N ASP A 6 -5.49 13.82 -6.78
CA ASP A 6 -5.06 15.23 -6.82
C ASP A 6 -4.50 15.69 -5.45
N SER A 7 -3.92 14.78 -4.66
CA SER A 7 -3.51 15.05 -3.28
C SER A 7 -1.99 15.00 -3.10
N GLU A 8 -1.46 15.72 -2.11
CA GLU A 8 -0.03 15.62 -1.73
C GLU A 8 0.36 14.16 -1.40
N ALA A 9 -0.56 13.40 -0.80
CA ALA A 9 -0.35 11.98 -0.52
C ALA A 9 -0.27 11.11 -1.79
N TYR A 10 -0.82 11.58 -2.92
CA TYR A 10 -0.61 10.97 -4.23
C TYR A 10 0.80 11.25 -4.74
N GLU A 11 1.20 12.53 -4.78
CA GLU A 11 2.53 12.94 -5.25
C GLU A 11 3.63 12.22 -4.48
N LYS A 12 3.56 12.23 -3.14
CA LYS A 12 4.53 11.51 -2.30
C LYS A 12 4.59 10.00 -2.59
N ALA A 13 3.47 9.37 -2.94
CA ALA A 13 3.46 7.97 -3.33
C ALA A 13 4.05 7.75 -4.73
N VAL A 14 3.82 8.70 -5.66
CA VAL A 14 4.45 8.72 -6.98
C VAL A 14 5.96 8.85 -6.85
N ASP A 15 6.46 9.78 -6.03
CA ASP A 15 7.89 9.97 -5.79
C ASP A 15 8.57 8.70 -5.26
N VAL A 16 7.94 8.04 -4.28
CA VAL A 16 8.44 6.76 -3.77
C VAL A 16 8.47 5.69 -4.86
N TRP A 17 7.49 5.64 -5.75
CA TRP A 17 7.42 4.66 -6.84
C TRP A 17 8.39 4.95 -7.98
N CYS A 18 8.68 6.21 -8.22
CA CYS A 18 9.61 6.66 -9.25
C CYS A 18 11.07 6.73 -8.78
N SER A 19 11.32 6.54 -7.49
CA SER A 19 12.67 6.48 -6.93
C SER A 19 13.45 5.26 -7.42
N ASP A 20 14.76 5.43 -7.65
CA ASP A 20 15.68 4.35 -8.04
C ASP A 20 15.71 3.24 -6.97
N ASP A 21 15.77 3.62 -5.69
CA ASP A 21 15.58 2.73 -4.55
C ASP A 21 14.23 2.98 -3.86
N ARG A 22 13.21 2.27 -4.33
CA ARG A 22 11.85 2.33 -3.77
C ARG A 22 11.77 1.92 -2.30
N LYS A 23 12.66 1.02 -1.83
CA LYS A 23 12.62 0.52 -0.44
C LYS A 23 13.15 1.59 0.51
N GLN A 24 14.26 2.23 0.14
CA GLN A 24 14.81 3.34 0.90
C GLN A 24 13.85 4.54 0.85
N ALA A 25 13.34 4.90 -0.33
CA ALA A 25 12.37 5.97 -0.49
C ALA A 25 11.11 5.78 0.36
N MET A 26 10.55 4.57 0.41
CA MET A 26 9.42 4.28 1.30
C MET A 26 9.78 4.49 2.78
N THR A 27 10.97 4.07 3.19
CA THR A 27 11.46 4.22 4.57
C THR A 27 11.59 5.70 4.92
N ASP A 28 12.23 6.48 4.06
CA ASP A 28 12.43 7.93 4.23
C ASP A 28 11.09 8.66 4.28
N ALA A 29 10.19 8.37 3.34
CA ALA A 29 8.84 8.92 3.30
C ALA A 29 8.06 8.65 4.59
N LYS A 30 8.20 7.45 5.18
CA LYS A 30 7.55 7.06 6.44
C LYS A 30 8.21 7.69 7.68
N ASN A 31 9.52 7.97 7.61
CA ASN A 31 10.24 8.73 8.63
C ASN A 31 10.01 10.24 8.56
N GLY A 32 9.19 10.71 7.61
CA GLY A 32 8.87 12.12 7.44
C GLY A 32 9.90 12.90 6.62
N LEU A 33 10.87 12.21 6.02
CA LEU A 33 11.81 12.82 5.10
C LEU A 33 11.14 13.09 3.74
N GLU A 34 11.63 14.12 3.06
CA GLU A 34 11.24 14.44 1.70
C GLU A 34 11.91 13.47 0.73
N VAL A 35 11.12 12.96 -0.22
CA VAL A 35 11.58 12.05 -1.27
C VAL A 35 11.28 12.74 -2.58
N ASN A 36 12.34 13.09 -3.32
CA ASN A 36 12.22 13.71 -4.63
C ASN A 36 12.66 12.71 -5.70
N ALA A 37 11.78 12.43 -6.66
CA ALA A 37 12.11 11.54 -7.77
C ALA A 37 11.80 12.20 -9.12
N LYS A 38 12.43 11.68 -10.18
CA LYS A 38 12.07 12.07 -11.54
C LYS A 38 10.68 11.53 -11.86
N HIS A 39 9.92 12.27 -12.68
CA HIS A 39 8.65 11.76 -13.17
C HIS A 39 8.84 10.47 -13.97
N CYS A 40 7.98 9.49 -13.70
CA CYS A 40 7.93 8.20 -14.36
C CYS A 40 6.47 7.76 -14.56
N ASP A 41 6.23 6.71 -15.35
CA ASP A 41 4.91 6.09 -15.49
C ASP A 41 4.55 5.30 -14.22
N SER A 42 4.14 6.02 -13.18
CA SER A 42 3.82 5.45 -11.87
C SER A 42 2.48 4.71 -11.88
N PRO A 43 2.40 3.49 -11.30
CA PRO A 43 1.17 2.72 -11.21
C PRO A 43 0.21 3.21 -10.11
N VAL A 44 0.55 4.24 -9.34
CA VAL A 44 -0.21 4.65 -8.13
C VAL A 44 -1.66 4.99 -8.45
N ALA A 45 -1.94 5.63 -9.59
CA ALA A 45 -3.30 5.93 -10.02
C ALA A 45 -4.11 4.65 -10.33
N GLN A 46 -3.49 3.70 -11.04
CA GLN A 46 -4.10 2.41 -11.37
C GLN A 46 -4.34 1.58 -10.11
N GLN A 47 -3.38 1.54 -9.19
CA GLN A 47 -3.51 0.86 -7.90
C GLN A 47 -4.62 1.47 -7.03
N TYR A 48 -4.76 2.80 -7.03
CA TYR A 48 -5.85 3.49 -6.34
C TYR A 48 -7.22 3.08 -6.91
N GLN A 49 -7.36 3.07 -8.24
CA GLN A 49 -8.60 2.66 -8.91
C GLN A 49 -8.92 1.19 -8.64
N LEU A 50 -7.93 0.30 -8.73
CA LEU A 50 -8.10 -1.11 -8.41
C LEU A 50 -8.56 -1.30 -6.95
N GLY A 51 -7.95 -0.59 -6.00
CA GLY A 51 -8.39 -0.61 -4.60
C GLY A 51 -9.86 -0.24 -4.45
N ARG A 52 -10.32 0.81 -5.15
CA ARG A 52 -11.74 1.19 -5.15
C ARG A 52 -12.65 0.11 -5.74
N GLN A 53 -12.25 -0.50 -6.85
CA GLN A 53 -13.00 -1.60 -7.48
C GLN A 53 -13.10 -2.83 -6.56
N LEU A 54 -12.05 -3.11 -5.78
CA LEU A 54 -12.01 -4.19 -4.80
C LEU A 54 -12.71 -3.85 -3.47
N GLY A 55 -13.36 -2.68 -3.36
CA GLY A 55 -14.11 -2.28 -2.17
C GLY A 55 -13.26 -1.69 -1.03
N VAL A 56 -12.01 -1.29 -1.29
CA VAL A 56 -11.18 -0.60 -0.29
C VAL A 56 -11.76 0.78 0.02
N ASN A 57 -12.24 0.95 1.25
CA ASN A 57 -12.76 2.21 1.78
C ASN A 57 -11.85 2.84 2.85
N GLY A 58 -10.77 2.16 3.25
CA GLY A 58 -9.85 2.61 4.29
C GLY A 58 -8.49 1.91 4.20
N THR A 59 -7.46 2.53 4.80
CA THR A 59 -6.10 1.98 4.85
C THR A 59 -5.63 1.85 6.30
N PRO A 60 -4.83 0.83 6.66
CA PRO A 60 -4.39 -0.27 5.78
C PRO A 60 -5.53 -1.23 5.43
N SER A 61 -5.43 -1.89 4.28
CA SER A 61 -6.29 -3.00 3.86
C SER A 61 -5.41 -4.09 3.29
N LEU A 62 -5.59 -5.32 3.75
CA LEU A 62 -4.79 -6.47 3.35
C LEU A 62 -5.63 -7.38 2.46
N PHE A 63 -5.06 -7.85 1.36
CA PHE A 63 -5.63 -8.93 0.56
C PHE A 63 -4.73 -10.16 0.73
N LEU A 64 -5.31 -11.28 1.12
CA LEU A 64 -4.61 -12.55 1.25
C LEU A 64 -4.51 -13.24 -0.12
N ALA A 65 -3.63 -14.23 -0.22
CA ALA A 65 -3.39 -14.96 -1.47
C ALA A 65 -4.63 -15.71 -2.02
N ASP A 66 -5.64 -15.97 -1.17
CA ASP A 66 -6.92 -16.58 -1.56
C ASP A 66 -8.00 -15.55 -1.95
N GLY A 67 -7.65 -14.26 -1.99
CA GLY A 67 -8.58 -13.16 -2.29
C GLY A 67 -9.33 -12.61 -1.08
N THR A 68 -9.17 -13.19 0.11
CA THR A 68 -9.80 -12.67 1.34
C THR A 68 -9.28 -11.27 1.65
N MET A 69 -10.19 -10.32 1.84
CA MET A 69 -9.88 -8.98 2.31
C MET A 69 -9.94 -8.91 3.84
N LEU A 70 -8.85 -8.45 4.48
CA LEU A 70 -8.83 -8.05 5.88
C LEU A 70 -8.77 -6.52 5.96
N PRO A 71 -9.90 -5.85 6.26
CA PRO A 71 -9.93 -4.39 6.38
C PRO A 71 -9.24 -3.96 7.68
N GLY A 72 -8.52 -2.85 7.62
CA GLY A 72 -7.91 -2.21 8.78
C GLY A 72 -6.59 -2.84 9.24
N TYR A 73 -6.06 -2.27 10.33
CA TYR A 73 -4.82 -2.72 10.92
C TYR A 73 -4.97 -4.07 11.62
N VAL A 74 -4.03 -4.97 11.38
CA VAL A 74 -3.93 -6.26 12.06
C VAL A 74 -2.58 -6.33 12.79
N PRO A 75 -2.57 -6.48 14.12
CA PRO A 75 -1.33 -6.62 14.88
C PRO A 75 -0.50 -7.82 14.41
N PRO A 76 0.84 -7.76 14.43
CA PRO A 76 1.71 -8.82 13.88
C PRO A 76 1.42 -10.23 14.41
N LYS A 77 1.24 -10.38 15.73
CA LYS A 77 0.91 -11.69 16.34
C LYS A 77 -0.45 -12.23 15.90
N LYS A 78 -1.42 -11.36 15.62
CA LYS A 78 -2.73 -11.75 15.09
C LYS A 78 -2.61 -12.13 13.62
N LEU A 79 -1.93 -11.30 12.82
CA LEU A 79 -1.75 -11.55 11.39
C LEU A 79 -1.04 -12.89 11.15
N LYS A 80 0.03 -13.18 11.91
CA LYS A 80 0.70 -14.47 11.86
C LYS A 80 -0.25 -15.64 12.09
N ARG A 81 -1.07 -15.59 13.15
CA ARG A 81 -2.03 -16.66 13.44
C ARG A 81 -3.03 -16.87 12.30
N VAL A 82 -3.54 -15.79 11.71
CA VAL A 82 -4.47 -15.88 10.56
C VAL A 82 -3.80 -16.54 9.35
N LEU A 83 -2.56 -16.17 9.05
CA LEU A 83 -1.81 -16.75 7.93
C LEU A 83 -1.46 -18.22 8.17
N ASP A 84 -1.04 -18.58 9.38
CA ASP A 84 -0.71 -19.97 9.74
C ASP A 84 -1.95 -20.88 9.66
N GLN A 85 -3.10 -20.42 10.15
CA GLN A 85 -4.37 -21.16 10.06
C GLN A 85 -4.77 -21.43 8.61
N ARG A 86 -4.74 -20.39 7.76
CA ARG A 86 -5.09 -20.53 6.34
C ARG A 86 -4.10 -21.36 5.55
N ALA A 87 -2.82 -21.36 5.93
CA ALA A 87 -1.82 -22.22 5.31
C ALA A 87 -2.06 -23.70 5.63
N ALA A 88 -2.62 -24.01 6.81
CA ALA A 88 -2.97 -25.38 7.23
C ALA A 88 -4.31 -25.88 6.66
N GLU A 89 -5.17 -24.98 6.19
CA GLU A 89 -6.46 -25.31 5.56
C GLU A 89 -6.35 -25.62 4.05
N LYS A 90 -5.15 -25.45 3.47
CA LYS A 90 -4.82 -25.82 2.09
C LYS A 90 -4.25 -27.23 2.02
#